data_AF-A0A1T0CH30-F1
#
_entry.id   AF-A0A1T0CH30-F1
#
_cell.length_a   1.000
_cell.length_b   1.000
_cell.length_c   1.000
_cell.angle_alpha   90.00
_cell.angle_beta   90.00
_cell.angle_gamma   90.00
#
_symmetry.space_group_name_H-M   'P 1'
#
loop_
_entity.id
_entity.type
_entity.pdbx_description
1 polymer ?
#
loop_
_entity_poly.entity_id
_entity_poly.type
_entity_poly.pdbx_seq_one_letter_code
_entity_poly.pdbx_strand_id
1 'polypeptide(L)' 'MLVLATHIWIYWQNKQPLPNKLLEAIQTADKLAISAISCWELAQLICKKRVKLSISVAGISKHISN' A
#
# COMPACT_ATOMS: atom_id res chain seq x y z
N MET A 1 -15.59 -1.64 5.80
CA MET A 1 -14.14 -1.44 6.06
C MET A 1 -13.38 -2.61 5.48
N LEU A 2 -12.39 -2.36 4.63
CA LEU A 2 -11.54 -3.36 3.99
C LEU A 2 -10.10 -3.21 4.49
N VAL A 3 -9.48 -4.30 4.95
CA VAL A 3 -8.07 -4.32 5.37
C VAL A 3 -7.25 -4.98 4.28
N LEU A 4 -6.23 -4.28 3.78
CA LEU A 4 -5.37 -4.82 2.73
C LEU A 4 -4.19 -5.60 3.33
N ALA A 5 -3.97 -6.80 2.79
CA ALA A 5 -2.71 -7.51 2.99
C ALA A 5 -1.58 -6.82 2.19
N THR A 6 -0.34 -6.98 2.65
CA THR A 6 0.85 -6.32 2.09
C THR A 6 1.01 -6.54 0.59
N HIS A 7 0.80 -7.76 0.11
CA HIS A 7 0.94 -8.08 -1.32
C HIS A 7 -0.16 -7.42 -2.18
N ILE A 8 -1.42 -7.41 -1.71
CA ILE A 8 -2.52 -6.71 -2.41
C ILE A 8 -2.26 -5.21 -2.45
N TRP A 9 -1.82 -4.62 -1.34
CA TRP A 9 -1.47 -3.19 -1.29
C TRP A 9 -0.36 -2.83 -2.30
N ILE A 10 0.74 -3.60 -2.30
CA ILE A 10 1.86 -3.38 -3.23
C ILE A 10 1.39 -3.54 -4.68
N TYR A 11 0.61 -4.57 -5.00
CA TYR A 11 0.17 -4.81 -6.37
C TYR A 11 -0.77 -3.72 -6.86
N TRP A 12 -1.71 -3.31 -6.01
CA TRP A 12 -2.65 -2.24 -6.32
C TRP A 12 -1.93 -0.93 -6.65
N GLN A 13 -0.96 -0.50 -5.83
CA GLN A 13 -0.22 0.75 -6.07
C GLN A 13 0.74 0.70 -7.26
N ASN A 14 1.17 -0.48 -7.67
CA ASN A 14 2.03 -0.66 -8.84
C ASN A 14 1.25 -0.96 -10.12
N LYS A 15 -0.08 -0.78 -10.12
CA LYS A 15 -0.98 -1.10 -11.25
C LYS A 15 -0.74 -2.52 -11.80
N GLN A 16 -0.33 -3.44 -10.93
CA GLN A 16 -0.17 -4.83 -11.30
C GLN A 16 -1.57 -5.45 -11.48
N PRO A 17 -1.71 -6.47 -12.33
CA PRO A 17 -3.00 -7.10 -12.57
C PRO A 17 -3.58 -7.65 -11.26
N LEU A 18 -4.73 -7.10 -10.88
CA LEU A 18 -5.59 -7.61 -9.81
C LEU A 18 -6.92 -8.05 -10.43
N PRO A 19 -7.60 -9.08 -9.89
CA PRO A 19 -8.93 -9.45 -10.34
C PRO A 19 -9.89 -8.25 -10.27
N ASN A 20 -10.71 -8.05 -11.30
CA ASN A 20 -11.65 -6.91 -11.36
C ASN A 20 -12.53 -6.79 -10.11
N LYS A 21 -13.01 -7.93 -9.59
CA LYS A 21 -13.80 -7.97 -8.35
C LYS A 21 -13.04 -7.40 -7.14
N LEU A 22 -11.73 -7.65 -7.06
CA LEU A 22 -10.90 -7.12 -5.99
C LEU A 22 -10.65 -5.63 -6.16
N LEU A 23 -10.40 -5.19 -7.40
CA LEU A 23 -10.22 -3.77 -7.70
C LEU A 23 -11.50 -2.98 -7.36
N GLU A 24 -12.66 -3.50 -7.76
CA GLU A 24 -13.97 -2.93 -7.44
C GLU A 24 -14.19 -2.87 -5.92
N ALA A 25 -13.91 -3.95 -5.19
CA ALA A 25 -14.02 -3.97 -3.74
C ALA A 25 -13.09 -2.94 -3.06
N ILE A 26 -11.89 -2.74 -3.57
CA ILE A 26 -10.95 -1.72 -3.05
C ILE A 26 -11.47 -0.31 -3.35
N GLN A 27 -11.95 -0.05 -4.57
CA GLN A 27 -12.39 1.27 -5.03
C GLN A 27 -13.72 1.71 -4.41
N THR A 28 -14.58 0.77 -4.03
CA THR A 28 -15.92 1.04 -3.47
C THR A 28 -15.96 0.94 -1.94
N ALA A 29 -14.86 0.55 -1.29
CA ALA A 29 -14.82 0.45 0.16
C ALA A 29 -14.93 1.82 0.84
N ASP A 30 -15.93 2.01 1.71
CA ASP A 30 -16.10 3.24 2.49
C ASP A 30 -14.87 3.61 3.33
N LYS A 31 -14.12 2.58 3.78
CA LYS A 31 -12.91 2.71 4.57
C LYS A 31 -11.91 1.63 4.16
N LEU A 32 -10.69 2.07 3.88
CA LEU A 32 -9.52 1.21 3.69
C LEU A 32 -8.60 1.32 4.89
N ALA A 33 -8.00 0.20 5.29
CA ALA A 33 -7.01 0.15 6.34
C ALA A 33 -5.85 -0.77 5.95
N ILE A 34 -4.68 -0.52 6.55
CA ILE A 34 -3.49 -1.36 6.44
C ILE A 34 -3.08 -1.72 7.86
N SER A 35 -2.73 -2.99 8.08
CA SER A 35 -2.27 -3.42 9.40
C SER A 35 -0.87 -2.85 9.71
N ALA A 36 -0.57 -2.59 10.99
CA ALA A 36 0.77 -2.13 11.37
C ALA A 36 1.88 -3.13 10.99
N ILE A 37 1.58 -4.43 11.01
CA ILE A 37 2.52 -5.47 10.57
C ILE A 37 2.80 -5.38 9.06
N SER A 38 1.81 -5.04 8.24
CA SER A 38 2.01 -4.81 6.80
C SER A 38 2.96 -3.64 6.51
N CYS A 39 2.96 -2.61 7.35
CA CYS A 39 3.94 -1.52 7.25
C CYS A 39 5.36 -2.01 7.57
N TRP A 40 5.53 -2.86 8.59
CA TRP A 40 6.83 -3.48 8.90
C TRP A 40 7.30 -4.40 7.77
N GLU A 41 6.41 -5.22 7.19
CA GLU A 41 6.75 -6.09 6.06
C GLU A 41 7.22 -5.27 4.84
N LEU A 42 6.54 -4.15 4.53
CA LEU A 42 6.98 -3.23 3.49
C LEU A 42 8.37 -2.67 3.79
N ALA A 43 8.62 -2.23 5.03
CA ALA A 43 9.94 -1.74 5.45
C ALA A 43 11.03 -2.81 5.27
N GLN A 44 10.74 -4.06 5.65
CA GLN A 44 11.66 -5.18 5.47
C GLN A 44 11.94 -5.49 4.00
N LEU A 45 10.95 -5.37 3.11
CA LEU A 45 11.14 -5.51 1.67
C LEU A 45 12.05 -4.41 1.11
N ILE A 46 11.93 -3.18 1.62
CA ILE A 46 12.82 -2.06 1.24
C ILE A 46 14.24 -2.31 1.73
N CYS A 47 14.43 -2.68 3.00
CA CYS A 47 15.75 -3.01 3.56
C CYS A 47 16.46 -4.12 2.77
N LYS A 48 15.70 -5.12 2.32
CA LYS A 48 16.20 -6.22 1.48
C LYS A 48 16.32 -5.86 -0.01
N LYS A 49 16.11 -4.59 -0.39
CA LYS A 49 16.15 -4.08 -1.77
C LYS A 49 15.22 -4.83 -2.75
N ARG A 50 14.12 -5.39 -2.25
CA ARG A 50 13.11 -6.11 -3.06
C ARG A 50 12.04 -5.19 -3.63
N VAL A 51 11.78 -4.06 -2.96
CA VAL A 51 10.88 -3.02 -3.42
C VAL A 51 11.49 -1.64 -3.14
N LYS A 52 11.04 -0.61 -3.86
CA LYS A 52 11.45 0.78 -3.67
C LYS A 52 10.20 1.64 -3.52
N LEU A 53 10.24 2.61 -2.61
CA LEU A 53 9.18 3.62 -2.52
C LEU A 53 9.32 4.62 -3.67
N SER A 54 8.19 4.95 -4.31
CA SER A 54 8.12 5.98 -5.35
C SER A 54 8.38 7.38 -4.81
N ILE A 55 8.07 7.60 -3.52
CA ILE A 55 8.35 8.84 -2.78
C ILE A 55 9.19 8.53 -1.54
N SER A 56 10.10 9.43 -1.16
CA SER A 56 10.82 9.29 0.10
C SER A 56 9.90 9.50 1.30
N VAL A 57 10.20 8.87 2.44
CA VAL A 57 9.43 9.07 3.68
C VAL A 57 9.42 10.56 4.09
N ALA A 58 10.52 11.28 3.87
CA ALA A 58 10.58 12.72 4.10
C ALA A 58 9.63 13.52 3.19
N GLY A 59 9.38 13.06 1.96
CA GLY A 59 8.39 13.66 1.06
C GLY A 59 6.96 13.51 1.55
N ILE A 60 6.64 12.40 2.24
CA ILE A 60 5.30 12.13 2.79
C ILE A 60 4.94 13.13 3.90
N SER A 61 5.87 13.48 4.77
CA SER A 61 5.64 14.45 5.86
C SER A 61 5.13 15.81 5.35
N LYS A 62 5.61 16.25 4.17
CA LYS A 62 5.18 17.52 3.56
C LYS A 62 3.76 17.48 2.97
N HIS A 63 3.22 16.30 2.67
CA HIS A 63 1.87 16.15 2.09
C HIS A 63 0.77 15.96 3.13
N ILE A 64 1.12 15.53 4.35
CA ILE A 64 0.16 15.31 5.44
C ILE A 64 -0.02 16.59 6.29
N SER A 65 0.92 17.53 6.20
CA SER A 65 0.93 18.78 6.98
C SER A 65 0.13 19.93 6.36
N ASN A 66 -0.52 19.71 5.22
CA ASN A 66 -1.39 20.66 4.50
C ASN A 66 -2.80 20.09 4.41
#